data_AF-A0A1G7E5M1-F1
#
_entry.id   AF-A0A1G7E5M1-F1
#
_cell.length_a   1.000
_cell.length_b   1.000
_cell.length_c   1.000
_cell.angle_alpha   90.00
_cell.angle_beta   90.00
_cell.angle_gamma   90.00
#
_symmetry.space_group_name_H-M   'P 1'
#
loop_
_entity.id
_entity.type
_entity.pdbx_description
1 polymer ?
#
loop_
_entity_poly.entity_id
_entity_poly.type
_entity_poly.pdbx_seq_one_letter_code
_entity_poly.pdbx_strand_id
1 'polypeptide(L)' 'MAEGQRWSAARKREVVLRLLRGESVDALSRELSLEIYRLEQWREKALAGIDESLKKRQNDPVQTELNQAMRRIGE' A
#
# COMPACT_ATOMS: atom_id res chain seq x y z
N MET A 1 -21.63 0.61 1.12
CA MET A 1 -21.24 1.66 2.10
C MET A 1 -21.59 3.01 1.49
N ALA A 2 -21.93 4.02 2.30
CA ALA A 2 -22.30 5.34 1.80
C ALA A 2 -21.11 6.09 1.16
N GLU A 3 -21.39 6.90 0.14
CA GLU A 3 -20.42 7.83 -0.44
C GLU A 3 -19.80 8.71 0.67
N GLY A 4 -18.46 8.67 0.80
CA GLY A 4 -17.72 9.53 1.74
C GLY A 4 -17.09 8.81 2.94
N GLN A 5 -17.32 7.52 3.17
CA GLN A 5 -16.62 6.82 4.25
C GLN A 5 -15.13 6.63 3.91
N ARG A 6 -14.26 7.27 4.70
CA ARG A 6 -12.80 7.17 4.54
C ARG A 6 -12.32 5.76 4.84
N TRP A 7 -11.64 5.16 3.87
CA TRP A 7 -10.98 3.87 4.02
C TRP A 7 -9.61 4.05 4.68
N SER A 8 -9.41 3.42 5.83
CA SER A 8 -8.10 3.38 6.48
C SER A 8 -7.09 2.57 5.65
N ALA A 9 -5.80 2.89 5.77
CA ALA A 9 -4.74 2.14 5.10
C ALA A 9 -4.75 0.65 5.48
N ALA A 10 -5.00 0.34 6.75
CA ALA A 10 -5.12 -1.04 7.25
C ALA A 10 -6.25 -1.81 6.54
N ARG A 11 -7.41 -1.18 6.34
CA ARG A 11 -8.55 -1.83 5.69
C ARG A 11 -8.30 -2.05 4.20
N LYS A 12 -7.65 -1.08 3.51
CA LYS A 12 -7.23 -1.27 2.11
C LYS A 12 -6.22 -2.41 1.99
N ARG A 13 -5.26 -2.51 2.91
CA ARG A 13 -4.28 -3.59 2.96
C ARG A 13 -4.95 -4.96 3.06
N GLU A 14 -5.94 -5.12 3.94
CA GLU A 14 -6.65 -6.40 4.07
C GLU A 14 -7.35 -6.79 2.77
N VAL A 15 -8.03 -5.85 2.11
CA VAL A 15 -8.67 -6.09 0.81
C VAL A 15 -7.67 -6.52 -0.26
N VAL A 16 -6.50 -5.87 -0.31
CA VAL A 16 -5.44 -6.27 -1.23
C VAL A 16 -4.92 -7.68 -0.92
N LEU A 17 -4.73 -8.02 0.35
CA LEU A 17 -4.29 -9.37 0.75
C LEU A 17 -5.30 -10.45 0.36
N ARG A 18 -6.60 -10.15 0.38
CA ARG A 18 -7.66 -11.04 -0.12
C ARG A 18 -7.54 -11.25 -1.64
N LEU A 19 -7.36 -10.17 -2.40
CA LEU A 19 -7.12 -10.25 -3.85
C LEU A 19 -5.87 -11.07 -4.20
N LEU A 20 -4.76 -10.87 -3.46
CA LEU A 20 -3.52 -11.62 -3.67
C LEU A 20 -3.65 -13.11 -3.31
N ARG A 21 -4.58 -13.47 -2.41
CA ARG A 21 -4.95 -14.86 -2.10
C ARG A 21 -5.84 -15.51 -3.16
N GLY A 22 -6.22 -14.78 -4.21
CA GLY A 22 -7.03 -15.29 -5.32
C GLY A 22 -8.53 -15.12 -5.13
N GLU A 23 -8.99 -14.34 -4.15
CA GLU A 23 -10.41 -13.99 -4.05
C GLU A 23 -10.86 -13.17 -5.27
N SER A 24 -12.06 -13.46 -5.76
CA SER A 24 -12.62 -12.80 -6.94
C SER A 24 -12.85 -11.30 -6.70
N VAL A 25 -12.39 -10.46 -7.64
CA VAL A 25 -12.62 -9.02 -7.61
C VAL A 25 -14.12 -8.67 -7.69
N ASP A 26 -14.90 -9.45 -8.45
CA ASP A 26 -16.36 -9.32 -8.51
C ASP A 26 -17.03 -9.63 -7.17
N ALA A 27 -16.56 -10.66 -6.47
CA ALA A 27 -17.11 -11.02 -5.16
C ALA A 27 -16.82 -9.92 -4.13
N LEU A 28 -15.59 -9.42 -4.09
CA LEU A 28 -15.18 -8.33 -3.20
C LEU A 28 -15.89 -7.02 -3.53
N SER A 29 -16.10 -6.72 -4.81
CA SER A 29 -16.84 -5.55 -5.26
C SER A 29 -18.26 -5.54 -4.71
N ARG A 30 -18.96 -6.67 -4.82
CA ARG A 30 -20.33 -6.83 -4.31
C ARG A 30 -20.38 -6.77 -2.78
N GLU A 31 -19.49 -7.51 -2.10
CA GLU A 31 -19.42 -7.56 -0.64
C GLU A 31 -19.17 -6.17 -0.04
N LEU A 32 -18.21 -5.43 -0.59
CA LEU A 32 -17.81 -4.13 -0.07
C LEU A 32 -18.67 -3.00 -0.62
N SER A 33 -19.48 -3.24 -1.65
CA SER A 33 -20.14 -2.20 -2.44
C SER A 33 -19.13 -1.16 -2.97
N LEU A 34 -18.01 -1.66 -3.52
CA LEU A 34 -16.98 -0.85 -4.16
C LEU A 34 -16.89 -1.20 -5.63
N GLU A 35 -16.55 -0.20 -6.43
CA GLU A 35 -16.31 -0.33 -7.85
C GLU A 35 -15.04 -1.17 -8.08
N ILE A 36 -15.08 -2.09 -9.05
CA ILE A 36 -13.96 -2.99 -9.38
C ILE A 36 -12.67 -2.19 -9.62
N TYR A 37 -12.75 -1.09 -10.38
CA TYR A 37 -11.59 -0.25 -10.70
C TYR A 37 -10.89 0.28 -9.43
N ARG A 38 -11.64 0.54 -8.36
CA ARG A 38 -11.07 1.04 -7.10
C ARG A 38 -10.30 -0.04 -6.36
N LEU A 39 -10.77 -1.29 -6.42
CA LEU A 39 -10.07 -2.45 -5.87
C LEU A 39 -8.78 -2.74 -6.65
N GLU A 40 -8.85 -2.68 -7.98
CA GLU A 40 -7.68 -2.84 -8.86
C GLU A 40 -6.63 -1.76 -8.60
N GLN A 41 -7.04 -0.48 -8.48
CA GLN A 41 -6.14 0.61 -8.13
C GLN A 41 -5.42 0.40 -6.79
N TRP A 42 -6.08 -0.20 -5.79
CA TRP A 42 -5.42 -0.51 -4.52
C TRP A 42 -4.41 -1.64 -4.66
N ARG A 43 -4.74 -2.67 -5.45
CA ARG A 43 -3.83 -3.78 -5.76
C ARG A 43 -2.59 -3.27 -6.50
N GLU A 44 -2.75 -2.46 -7.53
CA GLU A 44 -1.65 -1.86 -8.28
C GLU A 44 -0.74 -1.01 -7.39
N LYS A 45 -1.32 -0.12 -6.58
CA LYS A 45 -0.55 0.71 -5.64
C LYS A 45 0.23 -0.11 -4.63
N ALA A 46 -0.36 -1.19 -4.12
CA ALA A 46 0.32 -2.08 -3.20
C ALA A 46 1.47 -2.83 -3.86
N LEU A 47 1.28 -3.37 -5.07
CA LEU A 47 2.34 -4.04 -5.84
C LEU A 47 3.49 -3.08 -6.17
N ALA A 48 3.17 -1.86 -6.61
CA ALA A 48 4.17 -0.82 -6.86
C ALA A 48 4.98 -0.48 -5.59
N GLY A 49 4.33 -0.41 -4.43
CA GLY A 49 5.00 -0.19 -3.14
C GLY A 49 5.90 -1.35 -2.72
N ILE A 50 5.50 -2.60 -3.01
CA ILE A 50 6.34 -3.79 -2.80
C ILE A 50 7.57 -3.69 -3.70
N ASP A 51 7.39 -3.46 -5.01
CA ASP A 51 8.49 -3.34 -5.97
C ASP A 51 9.48 -2.23 -5.58
N GLU A 52 8.97 -1.07 -5.17
CA GLU A 52 9.81 0.03 -4.69
C GLU A 52 10.59 -0.37 -3.42
N SER A 53 9.93 -1.04 -2.47
CA SER A 53 10.57 -1.48 -1.23
C SER A 53 11.68 -2.51 -1.48
N LEU A 54 11.50 -3.40 -2.45
CA LEU A 54 12.48 -4.43 -2.81
C LEU A 54 13.67 -3.86 -3.60
N LYS A 55 13.49 -2.74 -4.30
CA LYS A 55 14.59 -2.02 -4.98
C LYS A 55 15.50 -1.28 -4.00
N LYS A 56 14.98 -0.85 -2.85
CA LYS A 56 15.76 -0.14 -1.82
C LYS A 56 16.77 -1.11 -1.20
N ARG A 57 18.07 -0.87 -1.44
CA ARG A 57 19.14 -1.63 -0.79
C ARG A 57 19.27 -1.16 0.67
N GLN A 58 19.37 -2.11 1.60
CA GLN A 58 19.50 -1.83 3.04
C GLN A 58 20.76 -0.99 3.39
N ASN A 59 21.76 -0.97 2.52
CA ASN A 59 23.02 -0.22 2.67
C ASN A 59 23.17 0.88 1.61
N ASP A 60 22.10 1.60 1.28
CA ASP A 60 22.24 2.78 0.43
C ASP A 60 23.11 3.84 1.16
N PRO A 61 24.29 4.21 0.63
CA PRO A 61 25.17 5.18 1.25
C PRO A 61 24.46 6.52 1.44
N VAL A 62 23.59 6.91 0.50
CA VAL A 62 22.83 8.17 0.55
C VAL A 62 21.82 8.17 1.70
N GLN A 63 21.14 7.04 1.91
CA GLN A 63 20.20 6.89 3.03
C GLN A 63 20.94 6.87 4.38
N THR A 64 22.15 6.32 4.41
CA THR A 64 23.01 6.30 5.61
C THR A 64 23.49 7.71 5.95
N GLU A 65 23.97 8.47 4.96
CA GLU A 65 24.37 9.87 5.12
C GLU A 65 23.18 10.75 5.54
N LEU A 66 22.00 10.55 4.96
CA LEU A 66 20.78 11.25 5.34
C LEU A 66 20.40 10.98 6.81
N ASN A 67 20.45 9.72 7.24
CA ASN A 67 20.17 9.36 8.64
C ASN A 67 21.19 9.97 9.61
N GLN A 68 22.47 10.02 9.23
CA GLN A 68 23.50 10.69 10.04
C GLN A 68 23.30 12.21 10.10
N ALA A 69 22.95 12.84 8.98
CA ALA A 69 22.66 14.27 8.94
C ALA A 69 21.42 14.63 9.78
N MET A 70 20.34 13.85 9.71
CA MET A 70 19.14 14.04 10.53
C MET A 70 19.43 13.90 12.03
N ARG A 71 20.36 13.03 12.44
CA ARG A 71 20.78 12.92 13.84
C ARG A 71 21.54 14.15 14.33
N ARG A 72 22.39 14.75 13.49
CA ARG A 72 23.18 15.95 13.83
C ARG A 72 22.36 17.24 13.95
N ILE A 73 21.18 17.30 13.32
CA ILE A 73 20.28 18.47 13.38
C ILE A 73 19.37 18.43 14.62
N GLY A 74 19.24 17.25 15.26
CA GLY A 74 18.43 17.07 16.47
C GLY A 74 19.15 17.33 17.80
N GLU A 75 20.45 17.64 17.77
CA GLU A 75 21.25 18.16 18.90
C GLU A 75 21.30 19.69 18.86
#